data_AF-A0AAX7FLQ9-F1
#
_entry.id   AF-A0AAX7FLQ9-F1
#
_cell.length_a   1.000
_cell.length_b   1.000
_cell.length_c   1.000
_cell.angle_alpha   90.00
_cell.angle_beta   90.00
_cell.angle_gamma   90.00
#
_symmetry.space_group_name_H-M   'P 1'
#
loop_
_entity.id
_entity.type
_entity.pdbx_description
1 polymer ?
#
loop_
_entity_poly.entity_id
_entity_poly.type
_entity_poly.pdbx_seq_one_letter_code
_entity_poly.pdbx_strand_id
1 'polypeptide(L)'
;MNELNNKMIEDVVLGEVELIEDLGQYFIDIEGDYEYNVEFATLSEVDYKVCALYEVATSKTYEVPYHDKLEKEDMKLFYDKWLEKDQQEETYIESVFFVNREDAESYIKDVLKGKESLTEVAAEIGYFELEHHHHHH
;
A
#
# COMPACT_ATOMS: atom_id res chain seq x y z
N MET A 1 21.11 2.88 -4.92
CA MET A 1 20.01 3.01 -5.89
C MET A 1 19.53 1.60 -6.17
N ASN A 2 18.26 1.29 -5.88
CA ASN A 2 17.75 -0.07 -6.03
C ASN A 2 17.60 -0.40 -7.53
N GLU A 3 17.84 -1.65 -7.96
CA GLU A 3 17.78 -2.01 -9.39
C GLU A 3 16.40 -1.73 -10.00
N LEU A 4 15.34 -1.84 -9.19
CA LEU A 4 13.96 -1.54 -9.57
C LEU A 4 13.74 -0.04 -9.87
N ASN A 5 14.48 0.88 -9.24
CA ASN A 5 14.35 2.31 -9.52
C ASN A 5 14.82 2.67 -10.93
N ASN A 6 15.73 1.88 -11.52
CA ASN A 6 16.20 2.10 -12.89
C ASN A 6 15.25 1.54 -13.94
N LYS A 7 14.23 0.78 -13.52
CA LYS A 7 13.21 0.18 -14.39
C LYS A 7 11.91 0.97 -14.43
N MET A 8 11.80 2.02 -13.61
CA MET A 8 10.69 2.95 -13.62
C MET A 8 10.65 3.68 -14.95
N ILE A 9 9.44 3.88 -15.48
CA ILE A 9 9.22 4.70 -16.65
C ILE A 9 9.10 6.15 -16.21
N GLU A 10 10.08 6.95 -16.60
CA GLU A 10 10.08 8.40 -16.41
C GLU A 10 9.17 9.08 -17.46
N ASP A 11 8.70 10.30 -17.17
CA ASP A 11 7.90 11.13 -18.08
C ASP A 11 6.51 10.57 -18.48
N VAL A 12 5.87 9.77 -17.62
CA VAL A 12 4.46 9.42 -17.78
C VAL A 12 3.58 10.61 -17.42
N VAL A 13 2.68 10.99 -18.32
CA VAL A 13 1.74 12.09 -18.11
C VAL A 13 0.44 11.50 -17.54
N LEU A 14 0.20 11.69 -16.24
CA LEU A 14 -0.95 11.11 -15.53
C LEU A 14 -2.31 11.39 -16.20
N GLY A 15 -2.48 12.58 -16.80
CA GLY A 15 -3.73 12.93 -17.52
C GLY A 15 -3.94 12.20 -18.85
N GLU A 16 -2.95 11.44 -19.33
CA GLU A 16 -3.03 10.59 -20.52
C GLU A 16 -3.06 9.09 -20.18
N VAL A 17 -3.17 8.74 -18.90
CA VAL A 17 -3.24 7.36 -18.41
C VAL A 17 -4.70 6.97 -18.24
N GLU A 18 -5.09 5.82 -18.79
CA GLU A 18 -6.44 5.27 -18.63
C GLU A 18 -6.38 3.93 -17.90
N LEU A 19 -7.14 3.80 -16.80
CA LEU A 19 -7.24 2.55 -16.06
C LEU A 19 -7.86 1.44 -16.93
N ILE A 20 -7.15 0.31 -17.04
CA ILE A 20 -7.63 -0.92 -17.68
C ILE A 20 -8.21 -1.86 -16.62
N GLU A 21 -7.40 -2.21 -15.62
CA GLU A 21 -7.75 -3.19 -14.59
C GLU A 21 -7.08 -2.87 -13.25
N ASP A 22 -7.84 -2.96 -12.16
CA ASP A 22 -7.28 -2.98 -10.80
C ASP A 22 -6.79 -4.40 -10.48
N LEU A 23 -5.50 -4.53 -10.20
CA LEU A 23 -4.84 -5.83 -10.00
C LEU A 23 -4.63 -6.16 -8.53
N GLY A 24 -4.65 -5.17 -7.64
CA GLY A 24 -4.57 -5.40 -6.20
C GLY A 24 -4.17 -4.17 -5.39
N GLN A 25 -4.21 -4.36 -4.07
CA GLN A 25 -3.90 -3.34 -3.08
C GLN A 25 -2.97 -3.92 -2.00
N TYR A 26 -2.03 -3.10 -1.54
CA TYR A 26 -1.02 -3.46 -0.56
C TYR A 26 -0.88 -2.36 0.49
N PHE A 27 -0.83 -2.75 1.76
CA PHE A 27 -0.65 -1.85 2.90
C PHE A 27 0.82 -1.65 3.19
N ILE A 28 1.26 -0.41 3.32
CA ILE A 28 2.65 -0.03 3.53
C ILE A 28 2.90 0.24 5.01
N ASP A 29 2.07 1.08 5.62
CA ASP A 29 2.29 1.52 7.00
C ASP A 29 1.00 1.90 7.73
N ILE A 30 1.05 1.83 9.06
CA ILE A 30 -0.03 2.26 9.97
C ILE A 30 0.59 3.11 11.07
N GLU A 31 0.21 4.39 11.13
CA GLU A 31 0.75 5.34 12.10
C GLU A 31 -0.37 5.95 12.95
N GLY A 32 -0.18 6.00 14.27
CA GLY A 32 -1.10 6.66 15.20
C GLY A 32 -1.40 5.84 16.45
N ASP A 33 -2.13 6.44 17.38
CA ASP A 33 -2.52 5.84 18.66
C ASP A 33 -4.05 5.79 18.86
N TYR A 34 -4.79 6.72 18.22
CA TYR A 34 -6.26 6.88 18.34
C TYR A 34 -6.91 7.37 17.03
N GLU A 35 -6.14 8.11 16.23
CA GLU A 35 -6.50 8.47 14.86
C GLU A 35 -5.38 7.93 13.99
N TYR A 36 -5.71 6.92 13.20
CA TYR A 36 -4.71 6.14 12.48
C TYR A 36 -4.60 6.62 11.06
N ASN A 37 -3.39 6.78 10.57
CA ASN A 37 -3.12 6.99 9.16
C ASN A 37 -2.73 5.65 8.55
N VAL A 38 -3.29 5.35 7.39
CA VAL A 38 -2.99 4.13 6.64
C VAL A 38 -2.37 4.53 5.33
N GLU A 39 -1.13 4.12 5.12
CA GLU A 39 -0.42 4.27 3.85
C GLU A 39 -0.54 2.97 3.07
N PHE A 40 -0.90 3.07 1.80
CA PHE A 40 -1.13 1.91 0.94
C PHE A 40 -0.72 2.22 -0.50
N ALA A 41 -0.48 1.16 -1.27
CA ALA A 41 -0.28 1.22 -2.70
C ALA A 41 -1.30 0.35 -3.44
N THR A 42 -1.80 0.84 -4.56
CA THR A 42 -2.58 0.05 -5.53
C THR A 42 -1.71 -0.32 -6.71
N LEU A 43 -1.96 -1.51 -7.26
CA LEU A 43 -1.36 -1.99 -8.50
C LEU A 43 -2.46 -2.05 -9.55
N SER A 44 -2.28 -1.32 -10.65
CA SER A 44 -3.24 -1.26 -11.74
C SER A 44 -2.57 -1.47 -13.09
N GLU A 45 -3.25 -2.14 -14.01
CA GLU A 45 -2.90 -2.11 -15.43
C GLU A 45 -3.54 -0.88 -16.06
N VAL A 46 -2.76 -0.12 -16.81
CA VAL A 46 -3.19 1.15 -17.41
C VAL A 46 -2.76 1.24 -18.88
N ASP A 47 -3.55 1.88 -19.73
CA ASP A 47 -3.16 2.25 -21.08
C ASP A 47 -2.45 3.61 -21.04
N TYR A 48 -1.30 3.69 -21.70
CA TYR A 48 -0.58 4.93 -21.93
C TYR A 48 -0.02 4.93 -23.34
N LYS A 49 -0.47 5.85 -24.20
CA LYS A 49 0.07 6.03 -25.56
C LYS A 49 0.14 4.73 -26.36
N VAL A 50 -0.92 3.92 -26.30
CA VAL A 50 -1.06 2.65 -27.04
C VAL A 50 -0.13 1.53 -26.53
N CYS A 51 0.36 1.63 -25.29
CA CYS A 51 0.97 0.52 -24.59
C CYS A 51 0.37 0.33 -23.19
N ALA A 52 0.24 -0.94 -22.78
CA ALA A 52 -0.13 -1.27 -21.41
C ALA A 52 1.08 -1.10 -20.49
N LEU A 53 0.87 -0.42 -19.37
CA LEU A 53 1.82 -0.26 -18.28
C LEU A 53 1.19 -0.74 -16.98
N TYR A 54 2.03 -0.94 -15.98
CA TYR A 54 1.63 -1.27 -14.61
C TYR A 54 1.93 -0.08 -13.73
N GLU A 55 0.87 0.57 -13.25
CA GLU A 55 0.94 1.67 -12.31
C GLU A 55 0.97 1.13 -10.88
N VAL A 56 1.91 1.62 -10.09
CA VAL A 56 1.88 1.54 -8.64
C VAL A 56 1.59 2.94 -8.11
N ALA A 57 0.38 3.16 -7.63
CA ALA A 57 -0.02 4.43 -7.02
C ALA A 57 0.03 4.32 -5.51
N THR A 58 0.73 5.24 -4.84
CA THR A 58 0.79 5.32 -3.38
C THR A 58 -0.14 6.41 -2.88
N SER A 59 -0.99 6.04 -1.93
CA SER A 59 -2.00 6.89 -1.30
C SER A 59 -1.93 6.79 0.22
N LYS A 60 -2.45 7.80 0.91
CA LYS A 60 -2.60 7.79 2.36
C LYS A 60 -3.98 8.24 2.79
N THR A 61 -4.62 7.44 3.62
CA THR A 61 -5.86 7.79 4.31
C THR A 61 -5.52 8.34 5.69
N TYR A 62 -5.98 9.55 5.99
CA TYR A 62 -5.70 10.22 7.27
C TYR A 62 -6.83 10.01 8.27
N GLU A 63 -6.49 10.03 9.57
CA GLU A 63 -7.45 10.12 10.67
C GLU A 63 -8.54 9.03 10.64
N VAL A 64 -8.18 7.77 10.38
CA VAL A 64 -9.09 6.62 10.46
C VAL A 64 -9.55 6.47 11.92
N PRO A 65 -10.86 6.64 12.21
CA PRO A 65 -11.33 6.78 13.58
C PRO A 65 -11.39 5.43 14.31
N TYR A 66 -10.51 5.26 15.30
CA TYR A 66 -10.45 4.06 16.13
C TYR A 66 -10.28 4.43 17.61
N HIS A 67 -11.30 4.23 18.42
CA HIS A 67 -11.41 4.85 19.75
C HIS A 67 -10.55 4.20 20.84
N ASP A 68 -10.03 3.02 20.58
CA ASP A 68 -9.19 2.26 21.51
C ASP A 68 -7.80 2.05 20.92
N LYS A 69 -6.87 1.52 21.72
CA LYS A 69 -5.60 1.05 21.17
C LYS A 69 -5.91 -0.10 20.21
N LEU A 70 -5.38 -0.04 18.99
CA LEU A 70 -5.57 -1.11 18.02
C LEU A 70 -4.95 -2.40 18.58
N GLU A 71 -5.73 -3.47 18.61
CA GLU A 71 -5.30 -4.83 19.00
C GLU A 71 -5.43 -5.79 17.82
N LYS A 72 -4.72 -6.92 17.87
CA LYS A 72 -4.68 -7.88 16.75
C LYS A 72 -6.08 -8.42 16.39
N GLU A 73 -6.92 -8.62 17.39
CA GLU A 73 -8.29 -9.13 17.22
C GLU A 73 -9.19 -8.13 16.49
N ASP A 74 -8.85 -6.84 16.56
CA ASP A 74 -9.62 -5.75 15.99
C ASP A 74 -9.20 -5.36 14.57
N MET A 75 -8.14 -5.97 14.03
CA MET A 75 -7.63 -5.61 12.69
C MET A 75 -8.66 -5.72 11.59
N LYS A 76 -9.58 -6.67 11.71
CA LYS A 76 -10.71 -6.79 10.79
C LYS A 76 -11.64 -5.57 10.90
N LEU A 77 -12.02 -5.20 12.12
CA LEU A 77 -12.89 -4.04 12.37
C LEU A 77 -12.22 -2.73 11.91
N PHE A 78 -10.91 -2.62 12.14
CA PHE A 78 -10.13 -1.47 11.67
C PHE A 78 -10.08 -1.39 10.15
N TYR A 79 -9.89 -2.51 9.45
CA TYR A 79 -9.98 -2.57 7.99
C TYR A 79 -11.36 -2.14 7.48
N ASP A 80 -12.45 -2.63 8.10
CA ASP A 80 -13.82 -2.22 7.74
C ASP A 80 -14.00 -0.69 7.90
N LYS A 81 -13.51 -0.11 9.01
CA LYS A 81 -13.54 1.35 9.25
C LYS A 81 -12.69 2.15 8.27
N TRP A 82 -11.53 1.62 7.90
CA TRP A 82 -10.67 2.23 6.90
C TRP A 82 -11.38 2.27 5.54
N LEU A 83 -12.01 1.16 5.13
CA LEU A 83 -12.76 1.09 3.87
C LEU A 83 -13.95 2.08 3.84
N GLU A 84 -14.61 2.32 4.98
CA GLU A 84 -15.67 3.33 5.08
C GLU A 84 -15.15 4.76 4.85
N LYS A 85 -13.91 5.06 5.27
CA LYS A 85 -13.29 6.39 5.16
C LYS A 85 -12.63 6.61 3.80
N ASP A 86 -11.96 5.58 3.29
CA ASP A 86 -11.17 5.57 2.07
C ASP A 86 -11.95 6.07 0.84
N GLN A 87 -13.25 5.75 0.74
CA GLN A 87 -14.07 6.01 -0.45
C GLN A 87 -14.17 7.48 -0.91
N GLN A 88 -13.74 8.47 -0.12
CA GLN A 88 -13.79 9.90 -0.49
C GLN A 88 -12.63 10.77 0.02
N GLU A 89 -11.69 10.25 0.82
CA GLU A 89 -10.71 11.07 1.56
C GLU A 89 -9.25 10.61 1.40
N GLU A 90 -8.97 9.69 0.47
CA GLU A 90 -7.58 9.32 0.16
C GLU A 90 -6.79 10.52 -0.39
N THR A 91 -5.56 10.68 0.09
CA THR A 91 -4.62 11.64 -0.45
C THR A 91 -3.61 10.91 -1.32
N TYR A 92 -3.66 11.17 -2.61
CA TYR A 92 -2.66 10.73 -3.57
C TYR A 92 -1.27 11.29 -3.21
N ILE A 93 -0.26 10.43 -3.16
CA ILE A 93 1.14 10.80 -2.91
C ILE A 93 1.93 10.81 -4.21
N GLU A 94 2.04 9.65 -4.86
CA GLU A 94 2.81 9.49 -6.10
C GLU A 94 2.37 8.26 -6.90
N SER A 95 2.76 8.19 -8.18
CA SER A 95 2.62 7.02 -9.04
C SER A 95 3.96 6.71 -9.68
N VAL A 96 4.30 5.42 -9.72
CA VAL A 96 5.42 4.89 -10.50
C VAL A 96 4.92 3.88 -11.51
N PHE A 97 5.57 3.82 -12.67
CA PHE A 97 5.10 3.01 -13.80
C PHE A 97 6.16 1.99 -14.22
N PHE A 98 5.71 0.78 -14.56
CA PHE A 98 6.55 -0.32 -15.02
C PHE A 98 5.98 -0.94 -16.30
N VAL A 99 6.86 -1.51 -17.12
CA VAL A 99 6.46 -2.22 -18.35
C VAL A 99 5.91 -3.61 -18.06
N ASN A 100 6.32 -4.20 -16.93
CA ASN A 100 5.89 -5.53 -16.54
C ASN A 100 5.31 -5.53 -15.12
N ARG A 101 4.41 -6.48 -14.89
CA ARG A 101 3.74 -6.66 -13.62
C ARG A 101 4.70 -7.10 -12.51
N GLU A 102 5.64 -7.98 -12.83
CA GLU A 102 6.56 -8.57 -11.86
C GLU A 102 7.48 -7.53 -11.20
N ASP A 103 7.98 -6.55 -11.96
CA ASP A 103 8.79 -5.46 -11.43
C ASP A 103 7.94 -4.49 -10.59
N ALA A 104 6.68 -4.24 -10.97
CA ALA A 104 5.74 -3.46 -10.17
C ALA A 104 5.42 -4.13 -8.83
N GLU A 105 5.10 -5.43 -8.85
CA GLU A 105 4.87 -6.23 -7.63
C GLU A 105 6.13 -6.30 -6.76
N SER A 106 7.30 -6.47 -7.38
CA SER A 106 8.58 -6.47 -6.67
C SER A 106 8.87 -5.10 -6.07
N TYR A 107 8.56 -4.01 -6.76
CA TYR A 107 8.71 -2.67 -6.23
C TYR A 107 7.86 -2.46 -4.98
N ILE A 108 6.60 -2.88 -5.00
CA ILE A 108 5.71 -2.80 -3.85
C ILE A 108 6.29 -3.59 -2.67
N LYS A 109 6.69 -4.86 -2.89
CA LYS A 109 7.15 -5.75 -1.81
C LYS A 109 8.55 -5.41 -1.29
N ASP A 110 9.48 -5.06 -2.18
CA ASP A 110 10.89 -4.88 -1.83
C ASP A 110 11.26 -3.44 -1.52
N VAL A 111 10.63 -2.45 -2.18
CA VAL A 111 10.92 -1.02 -1.98
C VAL A 111 9.94 -0.41 -0.99
N LEU A 112 8.64 -0.52 -1.28
CA LEU A 112 7.60 0.05 -0.42
C LEU A 112 7.33 -0.81 0.82
N LYS A 113 7.82 -2.05 0.86
CA LYS A 113 7.52 -3.03 1.93
C LYS A 113 6.04 -3.33 2.10
N GLY A 114 5.25 -3.15 1.04
CA GLY A 114 3.81 -3.38 1.03
C GLY A 114 3.44 -4.84 1.36
N LYS A 115 2.36 -5.01 2.11
CA LYS A 115 1.78 -6.29 2.53
C LYS A 115 0.34 -6.43 2.06
N GLU A 116 -0.15 -7.66 1.97
CA GLU A 116 -1.52 -7.91 1.52
C GLU A 116 -2.57 -7.62 2.61
N SER A 117 -2.14 -7.45 3.88
CA SER A 117 -3.04 -7.14 4.98
C SER A 117 -2.45 -6.15 5.99
N LEU A 118 -3.33 -5.31 6.56
CA LEU A 118 -2.98 -4.40 7.67
C LEU A 118 -2.41 -5.17 8.87
N THR A 119 -2.89 -6.40 9.12
CA THR A 119 -2.41 -7.28 10.21
C THR A 119 -0.92 -7.60 10.07
N GLU A 120 -0.44 -7.83 8.85
CA GLU A 120 0.98 -8.10 8.58
C GLU A 120 1.83 -6.85 8.79
N VAL A 121 1.35 -5.68 8.33
CA VAL A 121 2.02 -4.39 8.58
C VAL A 121 2.17 -4.14 10.08
N ALA A 122 1.06 -4.23 10.83
CA ALA A 122 1.05 -4.03 12.27
C ALA A 122 1.97 -5.01 13.04
N ALA A 123 2.11 -6.24 12.54
CA ALA A 123 3.05 -7.21 13.10
C ALA A 123 4.52 -6.86 12.77
N GLU A 124 4.81 -6.41 11.56
CA GLU A 124 6.17 -6.06 11.11
C GLU A 124 6.72 -4.80 11.80
N ILE A 125 5.88 -3.78 12.00
CA ILE A 125 6.26 -2.56 12.73
C ILE A 125 6.31 -2.76 14.25
N GLY A 126 5.97 -3.96 14.75
CA GLY A 126 5.94 -4.26 16.18
C GLY A 126 4.83 -3.55 16.94
N TYR A 127 3.75 -3.17 16.25
CA TYR A 127 2.60 -2.50 16.86
C TYR A 127 1.93 -3.39 17.92
N PHE A 128 1.91 -4.70 17.64
CA PHE A 128 1.54 -5.72 18.60
C PHE A 128 2.79 -6.31 19.24
N GLU A 129 2.77 -6.53 20.55
CA GLU A 129 3.71 -7.47 21.17
C GLU A 129 3.46 -8.84 20.54
N LEU A 130 4.27 -9.18 19.53
CA LEU A 130 4.43 -10.57 19.14
C LEU A 130 4.96 -11.26 20.38
N GLU A 131 4.15 -12.12 21.00
CA GLU A 131 4.66 -13.10 21.95
C GLU A 131 5.82 -13.81 21.23
N HIS A 132 7.04 -13.36 21.55
CA HIS A 132 8.27 -13.87 20.99
C HIS A 132 8.34 -15.33 21.42
N HIS A 133 7.91 -16.23 20.54
CA HIS A 133 8.31 -17.63 20.64
C HIS A 133 9.81 -17.64 20.33
N HIS A 134 10.58 -17.38 21.38
CA HIS A 134 12.02 -17.54 21.46
C HIS A 134 12.32 -18.99 21.08
N HIS A 135 12.57 -19.26 19.79
CA HIS A 135 13.21 -20.52 19.40
C HIS A 135 14.70 -20.33 19.64
N HIS A 136 15.05 -20.54 20.92
CA HIS A 136 16.41 -20.60 21.39
C HIS A 136 17.01 -21.95 20.98
N HIS A 137 18.04 -21.86 20.13
CA HIS A 137 19.17 -22.78 19.97
C HIS A 137 18.92 -24.21 19.44
#